data_AF-A5WXS1-F1
#
_entry.id   AF-A5WXS1-F1
#
_cell.length_a   1.000
_cell.length_b   1.000
_cell.length_c   1.000
_cell.angle_alpha   90.00
_cell.angle_beta   90.00
_cell.angle_gamma   90.00
#
_symmetry.space_group_name_H-M   'P 1'
#
loop_
_entity.id
_entity.type
_entity.pdbx_description
1 polymer ?
#
loop_
_entity_poly.entity_id
_entity_poly.type
_entity_poly.pdbx_seq_one_letter_code
_entity_poly.pdbx_strand_id
1 'polypeptide(L)' 'MFSAKTFLFLTFILTIIVAINSTCPESCDDPEDPVCITMIDGTKKQFKNACEFVVETCSKNIFEVLDAQEGPCPEI' A
#
# COMPACT_ATOMS: atom_id res chain seq x y z
N MET A 1 12.09 16.51 36.66
CA MET A 1 12.46 17.58 35.69
C MET A 1 12.72 16.91 34.35
N PHE A 2 11.77 16.98 33.41
CA PHE A 2 12.01 16.47 32.06
C PHE A 2 12.92 17.46 31.34
N SER A 3 14.12 17.02 30.97
CA SER A 3 15.12 17.86 30.30
C SER A 3 14.57 18.34 28.96
N ALA A 4 14.72 19.63 28.65
CA ALA A 4 14.28 20.21 27.38
C ALA A 4 14.87 19.48 26.17
N LYS A 5 16.08 18.90 26.31
CA LYS A 5 16.70 18.04 25.32
C LYS A 5 15.93 16.73 25.10
N THR A 6 15.43 16.11 26.17
CA THR A 6 14.62 14.89 26.11
C THR A 6 13.26 15.15 25.47
N PHE A 7 12.65 16.30 25.76
CA PHE A 7 11.37 16.69 25.15
C PHE A 7 11.52 16.93 23.63
N LEU A 8 12.57 17.66 23.21
CA LEU A 8 12.87 17.89 21.79
C LEU A 8 13.21 16.58 21.04
N PHE A 9 13.91 15.66 21.70
CA PHE A 9 14.20 14.35 21.10
C PHE A 9 12.92 13.52 20.91
N LEU A 10 12.04 13.50 21.91
CA LEU A 10 10.78 12.75 21.84
C LEU A 10 9.82 13.31 20.79
N THR A 11 9.73 14.64 20.66
CA THR A 11 8.91 15.24 19.60
C THR A 11 9.48 14.96 18.21
N PHE A 12 10.81 15.02 18.04
CA PHE A 12 11.47 14.71 16.77
C PHE A 12 11.29 13.25 16.36
N ILE A 13 11.41 12.32 17.32
CA ILE A 13 11.13 10.89 17.13
C ILE A 13 9.65 10.69 16.75
N LEU A 14 8.71 11.35 17.44
CA LEU A 14 7.27 11.25 17.11
C LEU A 14 6.98 11.75 15.69
N THR A 15 7.56 12.88 15.28
CA THR A 15 7.35 13.43 13.93
C THR A 15 7.94 12.53 12.84
N ILE A 16 9.09 11.91 13.10
CA ILE A 16 9.70 10.96 12.17
C ILE A 16 8.79 9.74 12.01
N ILE A 17 8.30 9.16 13.12
CA ILE A 17 7.40 7.99 13.09
C ILE A 17 6.11 8.27 12.31
N VAL A 18 5.54 9.47 12.44
CA VAL A 18 4.32 9.88 11.71
C VAL A 18 4.58 10.01 10.21
N ALA A 19 5.77 10.45 9.78
CA ALA A 19 6.10 10.61 8.37
C ALA A 19 6.26 9.26 7.63
N ILE A 20 6.75 8.22 8.31
CA ILE A 20 6.98 6.89 7.70
C ILE A 20 5.67 6.16 7.38
N ASN A 21 4.57 6.53 8.04
CA ASN A 21 3.31 5.79 7.97
C ASN A 21 2.25 6.46 7.07
N SER A 22 2.61 7.53 6.36
CA SER A 22 1.66 8.38 5.62
C SER A 22 1.89 8.40 4.10
N THR A 23 2.86 7.64 3.58
CA THR A 23 3.18 7.65 2.14
C THR A 23 2.98 6.26 1.58
N CYS A 24 2.11 6.15 0.58
CA CYS A 24 1.99 4.94 -0.20
C CYS A 24 3.36 4.58 -0.80
N PRO A 25 3.74 3.30 -0.85
CA PRO A 25 4.95 2.91 -1.56
C PRO A 25 4.86 3.41 -3.01
N GLU A 26 5.94 4.01 -3.53
CA GLU A 26 5.97 4.52 -4.91
C GLU A 26 6.37 3.43 -5.93
N SER A 27 7.09 2.40 -5.48
CA SER A 27 7.61 1.34 -6.35
C SER A 27 7.78 0.03 -5.60
N CYS A 28 7.70 -1.07 -6.35
CA CYS A 28 7.89 -2.43 -5.86
C CYS A 28 9.01 -3.11 -6.64
N ASP A 29 10.00 -3.67 -5.93
CA ASP A 29 11.04 -4.53 -6.50
C ASP A 29 10.66 -6.03 -6.40
N ASP A 30 9.41 -6.33 -6.03
CA ASP A 30 8.91 -7.69 -5.90
C ASP A 30 8.90 -8.44 -7.24
N PRO A 31 9.12 -9.76 -7.23
CA PRO A 31 9.03 -10.59 -8.43
C PRO A 31 7.66 -10.47 -9.12
N GLU A 32 7.63 -10.79 -10.42
CA GLU A 32 6.39 -10.81 -11.22
C GLU A 32 5.51 -12.01 -10.83
N ASP A 33 4.79 -11.88 -9.72
CA ASP A 33 3.81 -12.84 -9.22
C ASP A 33 2.38 -12.29 -9.40
N PRO A 34 1.75 -12.49 -10.56
CA PRO A 34 0.52 -11.80 -10.93
C PRO A 34 -0.61 -12.04 -9.94
N VAL A 35 -1.44 -11.02 -9.73
CA VAL A 35 -2.66 -11.11 -8.92
C VAL A 35 -3.85 -10.58 -9.71
N CYS A 36 -4.99 -11.24 -9.57
CA CYS A 36 -6.25 -10.84 -10.16
C CYS A 36 -7.17 -10.26 -9.09
N ILE A 37 -7.57 -9.01 -9.28
CA ILE A 37 -8.46 -8.30 -8.37
C ILE A 37 -9.82 -8.15 -9.04
N THR A 38 -10.87 -8.59 -8.36
CA THR A 38 -12.25 -8.36 -8.77
C THR A 38 -12.80 -7.18 -7.98
N MET A 39 -13.24 -6.14 -8.68
CA MET A 39 -13.88 -4.97 -8.09
C MET A 39 -15.36 -5.24 -7.80
N ILE A 40 -16.00 -4.40 -6.98
CA ILE A 40 -17.42 -4.55 -6.62
C ILE A 40 -18.38 -4.43 -7.83
N ASP A 41 -17.98 -3.72 -8.88
CA ASP A 41 -18.74 -3.58 -10.13
C ASP A 41 -18.61 -4.81 -11.04
N GLY A 42 -17.83 -5.81 -10.63
CA GLY A 42 -17.53 -7.03 -11.38
C GLY A 42 -16.35 -6.87 -12.35
N THR A 43 -15.74 -5.69 -12.44
CA THR A 43 -14.56 -5.46 -13.26
C THR A 43 -13.37 -6.23 -12.67
N LYS A 44 -12.68 -7.01 -13.51
CA LYS A 44 -11.45 -7.72 -13.12
C LYS A 44 -10.24 -6.95 -13.61
N LYS A 45 -9.26 -6.75 -12.75
CA LYS A 45 -8.01 -6.09 -13.07
C LYS A 45 -6.84 -6.94 -12.60
N GLN A 46 -5.91 -7.20 -13.52
CA GLN A 46 -4.67 -7.90 -13.21
C GLN A 46 -3.58 -6.91 -12.83
N PHE A 47 -2.83 -7.25 -11.80
CA PHE A 47 -1.61 -6.55 -11.39
C PHE A 47 -0.42 -7.49 -11.53
N LYS A 48 0.77 -6.92 -11.74
CA LYS A 48 2.01 -7.70 -11.91
C LYS A 48 2.41 -8.43 -10.64
N ASN A 49 2.13 -7.84 -9.49
CA ASN A 49 2.31 -8.42 -8.17
C ASN A 49 1.40 -7.78 -7.13
N ALA A 50 1.36 -8.37 -5.93
CA ALA A 50 0.57 -7.87 -4.82
C ALA A 50 1.01 -6.48 -4.36
N CYS A 51 2.30 -6.16 -4.47
CA CYS A 51 2.81 -4.85 -4.08
C CYS A 51 2.31 -3.75 -5.03
N GLU A 52 2.33 -3.96 -6.35
CA GLU A 52 1.79 -3.04 -7.35
C GLU A 52 0.29 -2.78 -7.13
N PHE A 53 -0.46 -3.80 -6.73
CA PHE A 53 -1.84 -3.63 -6.29
C PHE A 53 -1.94 -2.70 -5.08
N VAL A 54 -1.13 -2.91 -4.03
CA VAL A 54 -1.13 -2.06 -2.83
C VAL A 54 -0.71 -0.62 -3.16
N VAL A 55 0.31 -0.43 -4.00
CA VAL A 55 0.76 0.90 -4.48
C VAL A 55 -0.39 1.61 -5.19
N GLU A 56 -1.05 0.94 -6.12
CA GLU A 56 -2.12 1.54 -6.91
C GLU A 56 -3.35 1.82 -6.04
N THR A 57 -3.77 0.87 -5.19
CA THR A 57 -4.90 1.05 -4.28
C THR A 57 -4.65 2.14 -3.25
N CYS A 58 -3.45 2.20 -2.67
CA CYS A 58 -3.08 3.25 -1.72
C CYS A 58 -3.03 4.61 -2.42
N SER A 59 -2.33 4.72 -3.56
CA SER A 59 -2.12 5.99 -4.25
C SER A 59 -3.39 6.54 -4.90
N LYS A 60 -4.27 5.65 -5.40
CA LYS A 60 -5.51 6.04 -6.10
C LYS A 60 -6.77 5.93 -5.23
N ASN A 61 -6.64 5.54 -3.95
CA ASN A 61 -7.78 5.33 -3.04
C ASN A 61 -8.82 4.33 -3.60
N ILE A 62 -8.36 3.23 -4.19
CA ILE A 62 -9.25 2.20 -4.76
C ILE A 62 -9.62 1.19 -3.67
N PHE A 63 -10.71 1.45 -2.94
CA PHE A 63 -11.20 0.58 -1.86
C PHE A 63 -12.33 -0.37 -2.28
N GLU A 64 -12.73 -0.32 -3.55
CA GLU A 64 -13.87 -1.07 -4.08
C GLU A 64 -13.48 -2.48 -4.55
N VAL A 65 -12.71 -3.20 -3.73
CA VAL A 65 -12.26 -4.57 -4.01
C VAL A 65 -13.24 -5.57 -3.41
N LEU A 66 -13.74 -6.48 -4.25
CA LEU A 66 -14.61 -7.58 -3.86
C LEU A 66 -13.81 -8.83 -3.50
N ASP A 67 -12.83 -9.18 -4.33
CA ASP A 67 -12.02 -10.40 -4.18
C ASP A 67 -10.62 -10.21 -4.76
N ALA A 68 -9.64 -10.89 -4.20
CA ALA A 68 -8.26 -10.90 -4.66
C ALA A 68 -7.77 -12.36 -4.76
N GLN A 69 -7.40 -12.77 -5.98
CA GLN A 69 -6.87 -14.10 -6.26
C GLN A 69 -5.42 -14.02 -6.70
N GLU A 70 -4.62 -14.96 -6.21
CA GLU A 70 -3.26 -15.19 -6.69
C GLU A 70 -3.32 -15.77 -8.11
N GLY A 71 -2.44 -15.30 -8.98
CA GLY A 71 -2.38 -15.68 -10.38
C GLY A 71 -3.03 -14.67 -11.35
N PRO A 72 -2.91 -14.93 -12.66
CA PRO A 72 -3.47 -14.06 -13.70
C PRO A 72 -4.99 -14.08 -13.70
N CYS A 73 -5.60 -13.00 -14.20
CA CYS A 73 -7.05 -12.99 -14.38
C CYS A 73 -7.46 -13.96 -15.49
N PRO A 74 -8.59 -14.67 -15.34
CA PRO A 74 -9.10 -15.52 -16.41
C PRO A 74 -9.39 -14.67 -17.65
N GLU A 75 -8.81 -15.04 -18.79
CA GLU A 75 -9.15 -14.44 -20.09
C GLU A 75 -10.62 -14.73 -20.40
N ILE A 76 -11.39 -13.68 -20.66
CA ILE A 76 -12.84 -13.71 -20.93
C ILE A 76 -13.09 -13.96 -22.41
#